data_AF-A0A7Y1VB66-F1
#
_entry.id   AF-A0A7Y1VB66-F1
#
_cell.length_a   1.000
_cell.length_b   1.000
_cell.length_c   1.000
_cell.angle_alpha   90.00
_cell.angle_beta   90.00
_cell.angle_gamma   90.00
#
_symmetry.space_group_name_H-M   'P 1'
#
loop_
_entity.id
_entity.type
_entity.pdbx_description
1 polymer ?
#
loop_
_entity_poly.entity_id
_entity_poly.type
_entity_poly.pdbx_seq_one_letter_code
_entity_poly.pdbx_strand_id
1 'polypeptide(L)'
;MTVLLILPFIVVSQEIGSTINEKFSNYAKSPREVVYAHLNKSTYIKGESMGFSAYIIDKTLKQLSTVTSNLYCVIYDSENKVVKKKLLKVTNGIAPGEFSIDSLFNTGSYSLKVYTNYMRNFKEQNYYHQSFKVIDVEIDQKVYKESVKIKMDAQFLPEGGHLLADVQNTIGVIVKDSLGFGAPFVNGELLNANNEIISTFKTNQLGIGKFAFTPEKSKAYRTILKINNKEQQFDLPIAEQRGVAMTLNDLGSKVALTFRTNKESLESISGSVYRMIIHDGSKLKTISLSFNEAQEIVKYISYDDLSTGINIFTLFNEEEKPILERMFFKYDNLKTLSSGSVTTTQESDSLTVKVPINGIEGKDFNNFSISVLPSGTISYEHHQNIISSTFLQPYLNSPVENASYYFQNINRKKKYELDLLLLTQGWSSYDWY
;
A
#
# COMPACT_ATOMS: atom_id res chain seq x y z
N MET A 1 68.20 -17.54 -3.64
CA MET A 1 67.44 -16.52 -2.89
C MET A 1 66.69 -15.69 -3.91
N THR A 2 65.49 -16.13 -4.26
CA THR A 2 64.70 -15.57 -5.37
C THR A 2 63.71 -14.58 -4.77
N VAL A 3 63.93 -13.29 -5.00
CA VAL A 3 63.08 -12.21 -4.47
C VAL A 3 61.84 -12.12 -5.36
N LEU A 4 60.70 -12.54 -4.83
CA LEU A 4 59.39 -12.42 -5.47
C LEU A 4 58.85 -11.01 -5.19
N LEU A 5 58.84 -10.16 -6.21
CA LEU A 5 58.30 -8.80 -6.14
C LEU A 5 56.78 -8.87 -6.35
N ILE A 6 56.00 -8.70 -5.27
CA ILE A 6 54.53 -8.62 -5.34
C ILE A 6 54.16 -7.15 -5.48
N LEU A 7 53.74 -6.75 -6.69
CA LEU A 7 53.08 -5.47 -6.95
C LEU A 7 51.60 -5.57 -6.54
N PRO A 8 51.09 -4.71 -5.64
CA PRO A 8 49.66 -4.67 -5.36
C PRO A 8 48.95 -3.94 -6.51
N PHE A 9 48.12 -4.66 -7.25
CA PHE A 9 47.11 -4.05 -8.11
C PHE A 9 46.03 -3.43 -7.21
N ILE A 10 46.07 -2.12 -7.04
CA ILE A 10 44.94 -1.36 -6.50
C ILE A 10 43.90 -1.30 -7.62
N VAL A 11 42.89 -2.16 -7.54
CA VAL A 11 41.68 -2.03 -8.36
C VAL A 11 40.86 -0.90 -7.75
N VAL A 12 41.03 0.31 -8.29
CA VAL A 12 40.09 1.40 -8.07
C VAL A 12 38.85 1.07 -8.90
N SER A 13 37.81 0.53 -8.26
CA SER A 13 36.48 0.50 -8.84
C SER A 13 35.97 1.95 -8.90
N GLN A 14 36.03 2.56 -10.08
CA GLN A 14 35.29 3.80 -10.33
C GLN A 14 33.80 3.46 -10.37
N GLU A 15 33.07 3.73 -9.29
CA GLU A 15 31.63 3.98 -9.39
C GLU A 15 31.46 5.25 -10.23
N ILE A 16 31.27 5.09 -11.54
CA ILE A 16 30.79 6.17 -12.39
C ILE A 16 29.36 6.46 -11.89
N GLY A 17 29.21 7.56 -11.15
CA GLY A 17 27.94 8.00 -10.58
C GLY A 17 26.89 8.18 -11.68
N SER A 18 26.03 7.18 -11.84
CA SER A 18 24.88 7.26 -12.74
C SER A 18 23.90 8.31 -12.21
N THR A 19 23.38 9.14 -13.11
CA THR A 19 22.38 10.16 -12.75
C THR A 19 21.10 9.48 -12.25
N ILE A 20 20.29 10.15 -11.43
CA ILE A 20 19.02 9.58 -10.93
C ILE A 20 18.12 9.08 -12.08
N ASN A 21 18.09 9.78 -13.22
CA ASN A 21 17.32 9.37 -14.39
C ASN A 21 17.82 8.03 -14.98
N GLU A 22 19.13 7.80 -14.99
CA GLU A 22 19.71 6.53 -15.44
C GLU A 22 19.42 5.39 -14.47
N LYS A 23 19.55 5.64 -13.16
CA LYS A 23 19.17 4.67 -12.11
C LYS A 23 17.71 4.25 -12.25
N PHE A 24 16.81 5.23 -12.39
CA PHE A 24 15.39 4.98 -12.62
C PHE A 24 15.14 4.22 -13.93
N SER A 25 15.80 4.61 -15.02
CA SER A 25 15.68 3.90 -16.31
C SER A 25 16.10 2.43 -16.19
N ASN A 26 17.18 2.14 -15.47
CA ASN A 26 17.63 0.77 -15.24
C ASN A 26 16.67 -0.04 -14.37
N TYR A 27 16.09 0.59 -13.34
CA TYR A 27 15.02 0.01 -12.54
C TYR A 27 13.80 -0.34 -13.42
N ALA A 28 13.34 0.61 -14.25
CA ALA A 28 12.13 0.48 -15.06
C ALA A 28 12.28 -0.51 -16.25
N LYS A 29 13.51 -0.79 -16.69
CA LYS A 29 13.80 -1.79 -17.74
C LYS A 29 13.52 -3.22 -17.30
N SER A 30 13.67 -3.52 -16.01
CA SER A 30 13.46 -4.88 -15.50
C SER A 30 11.95 -5.14 -15.42
N PRO A 31 11.38 -6.07 -16.20
CA PRO A 31 9.95 -6.34 -16.15
C PRO A 31 9.58 -6.73 -14.72
N ARG A 32 8.44 -6.24 -14.25
CA ARG A 32 7.93 -6.57 -12.91
C ARG A 32 6.59 -7.23 -13.09
N GLU A 33 6.37 -8.30 -12.34
CA GLU A 33 5.08 -8.98 -12.30
C GLU A 33 4.43 -8.76 -10.95
N VAL A 34 3.11 -8.81 -10.94
CA VAL A 34 2.25 -8.81 -9.76
C VAL A 34 1.34 -10.01 -9.85
N VAL A 35 1.14 -10.71 -8.74
CA VAL A 35 0.19 -11.84 -8.68
C VAL A 35 -1.05 -11.42 -7.88
N TYR A 36 -2.21 -11.84 -8.35
CA TYR A 36 -3.46 -11.83 -7.59
C TYR A 36 -4.10 -13.21 -7.68
N ALA A 37 -4.59 -13.76 -6.57
CA ALA A 37 -5.41 -14.97 -6.60
C ALA A 37 -6.83 -14.67 -6.10
N HIS A 38 -7.82 -15.06 -6.89
CA HIS A 38 -9.22 -15.07 -6.46
C HIS A 38 -9.52 -16.42 -5.82
N LEU A 39 -9.67 -16.44 -4.50
CA LEU A 39 -10.05 -17.62 -3.74
C LEU A 39 -11.57 -17.72 -3.63
N ASN A 40 -12.10 -18.93 -3.57
CA ASN A 40 -13.54 -19.16 -3.42
C ASN A 40 -14.08 -18.78 -2.04
N LYS A 41 -13.28 -18.97 -0.98
CA LYS A 41 -13.61 -18.58 0.40
C LYS A 41 -12.37 -18.06 1.15
N SER A 42 -12.61 -17.58 2.36
CA SER A 42 -11.60 -17.16 3.34
C SER A 42 -11.67 -17.97 4.64
N THR A 43 -12.74 -18.75 4.83
CA THR A 43 -12.89 -19.69 5.95
C THR A 43 -13.39 -21.01 5.39
N TYR A 44 -12.74 -22.10 5.81
CA TYR A 44 -12.98 -23.45 5.30
C TYR A 44 -13.27 -24.41 6.44
N ILE A 45 -14.13 -25.38 6.18
CA ILE A 45 -14.28 -26.55 7.03
C ILE A 45 -13.29 -27.61 6.57
N LYS A 46 -12.69 -28.35 7.50
CA LYS A 46 -11.85 -29.50 7.18
C LYS A 46 -12.63 -30.49 6.31
N GLY A 47 -11.99 -30.96 5.24
CA GLY A 47 -12.58 -31.78 4.17
C GLY A 47 -13.02 -30.96 2.94
N GLU A 48 -13.11 -29.64 3.03
CA GLU A 48 -13.44 -28.78 1.88
C GLU A 48 -12.26 -28.59 0.92
N SER A 49 -12.58 -28.14 -0.30
CA SER A 49 -11.61 -27.67 -1.29
C SER A 49 -11.52 -26.15 -1.32
N MET A 50 -10.29 -25.65 -1.21
CA MET A 50 -9.92 -24.27 -1.55
C MET A 50 -9.63 -24.18 -3.05
N GLY A 51 -10.60 -23.70 -3.81
CA GLY A 51 -10.45 -23.40 -5.23
C GLY A 51 -9.99 -21.96 -5.43
N PHE A 52 -9.10 -21.73 -6.41
CA PHE A 52 -8.68 -20.38 -6.75
C PHE A 52 -8.30 -20.21 -8.22
N SER A 53 -8.37 -18.98 -8.71
CA SER A 53 -7.81 -18.57 -9.99
C SER A 53 -6.74 -17.51 -9.75
N ALA A 54 -5.50 -17.80 -10.15
CA ALA A 54 -4.40 -16.85 -10.07
C ALA A 54 -4.21 -16.10 -11.40
N TYR A 55 -3.87 -14.83 -11.29
CA TYR A 55 -3.63 -13.88 -12.37
C TYR A 55 -2.24 -13.28 -12.18
N ILE A 56 -1.39 -13.42 -13.19
CA ILE A 56 -0.05 -12.86 -13.24
C ILE A 56 -0.12 -11.65 -14.17
N ILE A 57 0.19 -10.48 -13.64
CA ILE A 57 -0.04 -9.19 -14.29
C ILE A 57 1.30 -8.47 -14.43
N ASP A 58 1.60 -7.96 -15.61
CA ASP A 58 2.73 -7.05 -15.81
C ASP A 58 2.45 -5.73 -15.06
N LYS A 59 3.38 -5.34 -14.17
CA LYS A 59 3.23 -4.17 -13.30
C LYS A 59 3.23 -2.87 -14.10
N THR A 60 3.86 -2.80 -15.28
CA THR A 60 3.94 -1.58 -16.08
C THR A 60 2.74 -1.48 -17.01
N LEU A 61 2.47 -2.53 -17.78
CA LEU A 61 1.41 -2.56 -18.78
C LEU A 61 0.02 -2.78 -18.15
N LYS A 62 -0.04 -3.29 -16.92
CA LYS A 62 -1.27 -3.66 -16.21
C LYS A 62 -2.12 -4.68 -16.99
N GLN A 63 -1.45 -5.59 -17.71
CA GLN A 63 -2.02 -6.64 -18.54
C GLN A 63 -1.52 -8.02 -18.08
N LEU A 64 -2.20 -9.09 -18.49
CA LEU A 64 -1.75 -10.45 -18.17
C LEU A 64 -0.35 -10.71 -18.75
N SER A 65 0.53 -11.28 -17.93
CA SER A 65 1.88 -11.66 -18.34
C SER A 65 1.83 -12.87 -19.28
N THR A 66 2.43 -12.77 -20.46
CA THR A 66 2.51 -13.87 -21.44
C THR A 66 3.79 -14.69 -21.32
N VAL A 67 4.75 -14.25 -20.50
CA VAL A 67 6.09 -14.85 -20.41
C VAL A 67 6.24 -15.82 -19.24
N THR A 68 5.42 -15.67 -18.19
CA THR A 68 5.50 -16.55 -17.02
C THR A 68 4.83 -17.89 -17.26
N SER A 69 5.54 -18.95 -16.90
CA SER A 69 5.11 -20.34 -17.05
C SER A 69 4.93 -21.09 -15.73
N ASN A 70 5.60 -20.65 -14.65
CA ASN A 70 5.69 -21.37 -13.38
C ASN A 70 5.22 -20.51 -12.21
N LEU A 71 4.18 -20.97 -11.51
CA LEU A 71 3.61 -20.29 -10.34
C LEU A 71 3.71 -21.17 -9.09
N TYR A 72 4.38 -20.65 -8.05
CA TYR A 72 4.53 -21.32 -6.77
C TYR A 72 3.40 -20.88 -5.84
N CYS A 73 2.64 -21.85 -5.34
CA CYS A 73 1.58 -21.64 -4.36
C CYS A 73 1.95 -22.39 -3.09
N VAL A 74 2.07 -21.69 -1.96
CA VAL A 74 2.52 -22.29 -0.69
C VAL A 74 1.61 -21.85 0.45
N ILE A 75 1.12 -22.81 1.20
CA ILE A 75 0.32 -22.61 2.41
C ILE A 75 1.22 -22.75 3.64
N TYR A 76 1.16 -21.76 4.53
CA TYR A 76 1.85 -21.73 5.81
C TYR A 76 0.85 -21.74 6.97
N ASP A 77 1.24 -22.33 8.09
CA ASP A 77 0.52 -22.19 9.36
C ASP A 77 0.86 -20.88 10.10
N SER A 78 0.30 -20.70 11.30
CA SER A 78 0.56 -19.53 12.15
C SER A 78 2.01 -19.41 12.66
N GLU A 79 2.77 -20.50 12.63
CA GLU A 79 4.20 -20.53 12.99
C GLU A 79 5.10 -20.32 11.76
N ASN A 80 4.53 -19.94 10.62
CA ASN A 80 5.21 -19.83 9.31
C ASN A 80 5.85 -21.14 8.82
N LYS A 81 5.37 -22.31 9.25
CA LYS A 81 5.81 -23.59 8.71
C LYS A 81 4.98 -23.95 7.48
N VAL A 82 5.63 -24.54 6.49
CA VAL A 82 4.97 -24.96 5.24
C VAL A 82 4.09 -26.18 5.52
N VAL A 83 2.80 -26.04 5.23
CA VAL A 83 1.80 -27.13 5.36
C VAL A 83 1.62 -27.83 4.02
N LYS A 84 1.42 -27.05 2.95
CA LYS A 84 1.27 -27.56 1.58
C LYS A 84 1.93 -26.64 0.57
N LYS A 85 2.35 -27.20 -0.56
CA LYS A 85 2.87 -26.44 -1.70
C LYS A 85 2.43 -27.08 -3.02
N LYS A 86 2.26 -26.26 -4.05
CA LYS A 86 1.94 -26.70 -5.41
C LYS A 86 2.66 -25.80 -6.42
N LEU A 87 3.16 -26.40 -7.49
CA LEU A 87 3.65 -25.69 -8.67
C LEU A 87 2.58 -25.78 -9.75
N LEU A 88 2.12 -24.64 -10.24
CA LEU A 88 1.10 -24.55 -11.28
C LEU A 88 1.72 -24.04 -12.58
N LYS A 89 1.27 -24.61 -13.70
CA LYS A 89 1.58 -24.10 -15.03
C LYS A 89 0.69 -22.88 -15.31
N VAL A 90 1.31 -21.77 -15.66
CA VAL A 90 0.63 -20.55 -16.09
C VAL A 90 0.42 -20.59 -17.60
N THR A 91 -0.78 -20.25 -18.05
CA THR A 91 -1.13 -20.13 -19.46
C THR A 91 -1.75 -18.76 -19.69
N ASN A 92 -1.14 -17.93 -20.54
CA ASN A 92 -1.57 -16.55 -20.82
C ASN A 92 -1.81 -15.72 -19.54
N GLY A 93 -0.90 -15.84 -18.57
CA GLY A 93 -0.98 -15.10 -17.30
C GLY A 93 -2.05 -15.60 -16.34
N ILE A 94 -2.68 -16.74 -16.60
CA ILE A 94 -3.73 -17.32 -15.74
C ILE A 94 -3.33 -18.73 -15.29
N ALA A 95 -3.61 -19.06 -14.04
CA ALA A 95 -3.45 -20.39 -13.48
C ALA A 95 -4.60 -20.75 -12.52
N PRO A 96 -5.50 -21.66 -12.88
CA PRO A 96 -6.44 -22.23 -11.92
C PRO A 96 -5.70 -23.19 -10.98
N GLY A 97 -6.15 -23.24 -9.73
CA GLY A 97 -5.56 -24.08 -8.71
C GLY A 97 -6.56 -24.51 -7.64
N GLU A 98 -6.17 -25.53 -6.89
CA GLU A 98 -6.97 -26.08 -5.81
C GLU A 98 -6.07 -26.61 -4.70
N PHE A 99 -6.47 -26.47 -3.44
CA PHE A 99 -5.92 -27.20 -2.31
C PHE A 99 -7.03 -27.90 -1.55
N SER A 100 -6.89 -29.20 -1.30
CA SER A 100 -7.75 -29.92 -0.37
C SER A 100 -7.36 -29.56 1.07
N ILE A 101 -8.32 -29.17 1.90
CA ILE A 101 -8.14 -28.91 3.33
C ILE A 101 -8.32 -30.24 4.06
N ASP A 102 -7.30 -31.12 4.00
CA ASP A 102 -7.35 -32.49 4.51
C ASP A 102 -6.86 -32.62 5.95
N SER A 103 -6.45 -33.83 6.35
CA SER A 103 -5.97 -34.16 7.70
C SER A 103 -4.73 -33.40 8.14
N LEU A 104 -4.01 -32.70 7.25
CA LEU A 104 -2.89 -31.83 7.61
C LEU A 104 -3.32 -30.51 8.24
N PHE A 105 -4.62 -30.17 8.16
CA PHE A 105 -5.17 -28.95 8.71
C PHE A 105 -5.94 -29.23 9.99
N ASN A 106 -5.70 -28.40 11.00
CA ASN A 106 -6.45 -28.33 12.25
C ASN A 106 -7.15 -26.97 12.31
N THR A 107 -8.02 -26.77 13.31
CA THR A 107 -8.60 -25.45 13.56
C THR A 107 -7.52 -24.41 13.81
N GLY A 108 -7.55 -23.33 13.05
CA GLY A 108 -6.54 -22.28 13.17
C GLY A 108 -6.51 -21.32 11.99
N SER A 109 -5.50 -20.45 12.02
CA SER A 109 -5.23 -19.49 10.94
C SER A 109 -4.05 -19.95 10.09
N TYR A 110 -4.21 -19.84 8.79
CA TYR A 110 -3.22 -20.20 7.77
C TYR A 110 -3.03 -19.04 6.81
N SER A 111 -1.95 -19.07 6.04
CA SER A 111 -1.69 -18.07 4.99
C SER A 111 -1.33 -18.74 3.68
N LEU A 112 -1.90 -18.26 2.58
CA LEU A 112 -1.53 -18.64 1.23
C LEU A 112 -0.61 -17.56 0.64
N LYS A 113 0.58 -17.97 0.18
CA LYS A 113 1.49 -17.14 -0.62
C LYS A 113 1.56 -17.67 -2.04
N VAL A 114 1.40 -16.78 -3.02
CA VAL A 114 1.49 -17.11 -4.44
C VAL A 114 2.47 -16.17 -5.14
N TYR A 115 3.51 -16.73 -5.75
CA TYR A 115 4.62 -15.97 -6.33
C TYR A 115 5.28 -16.68 -7.51
N THR A 116 6.00 -15.92 -8.34
CA THR A 116 6.88 -16.46 -9.39
C THR A 116 8.33 -16.46 -8.89
N ASN A 117 9.19 -17.33 -9.42
CA ASN A 117 10.60 -17.33 -8.99
C ASN A 117 11.30 -16.00 -9.32
N TYR A 118 10.88 -15.33 -10.40
CA TYR A 118 11.45 -14.07 -10.84
C TYR A 118 11.21 -12.92 -9.86
N MET A 119 10.08 -12.94 -9.14
CA MET A 119 9.79 -11.97 -8.08
C MET A 119 10.83 -11.95 -6.95
N ARG A 120 11.59 -13.04 -6.77
CA ARG A 120 12.60 -13.13 -5.70
C ARG A 120 13.84 -12.29 -5.97
N ASN A 121 14.00 -11.76 -7.17
CA ASN A 121 15.09 -10.85 -7.54
C ASN A 121 14.88 -9.42 -7.02
N PHE A 122 13.78 -9.19 -6.29
CA PHE A 122 13.23 -7.88 -6.03
C PHE A 122 12.78 -7.77 -4.57
N LYS A 123 12.88 -6.57 -3.98
CA LYS A 123 12.47 -6.31 -2.59
C LYS A 123 10.96 -6.07 -2.47
N GLU A 124 10.30 -5.66 -3.55
CA GLU A 124 8.89 -5.28 -3.57
C GLU A 124 7.95 -6.46 -3.31
N GLN A 125 6.88 -6.20 -2.56
CA GLN A 125 5.87 -7.19 -2.21
C GLN A 125 4.86 -7.40 -3.35
N ASN A 126 5.35 -7.84 -4.51
CA ASN A 126 4.48 -8.09 -5.67
C ASN A 126 3.81 -9.48 -5.65
N TYR A 127 4.15 -10.33 -4.67
CA TYR A 127 3.52 -11.63 -4.47
C TYR A 127 2.13 -11.47 -3.84
N TYR A 128 1.25 -12.42 -4.11
CA TYR A 128 -0.05 -12.47 -3.44
C TYR A 128 0.07 -13.15 -2.09
N HIS A 129 -0.57 -12.58 -1.07
CA HIS A 129 -0.64 -13.12 0.27
C HIS A 129 -2.03 -12.90 0.86
N GLN A 130 -2.68 -13.99 1.28
CA GLN A 130 -3.97 -13.92 1.97
C GLN A 130 -4.03 -14.92 3.12
N SER A 131 -4.48 -14.45 4.28
CA SER A 131 -4.81 -15.32 5.40
C SER A 131 -6.18 -15.96 5.23
N PHE A 132 -6.35 -17.17 5.73
CA PHE A 132 -7.62 -17.88 5.76
C PHE A 132 -7.73 -18.72 7.05
N LYS A 133 -8.95 -19.07 7.43
CA LYS A 133 -9.22 -19.88 8.62
C LYS A 133 -9.64 -21.29 8.22
N VAL A 134 -9.23 -22.27 9.01
CA VAL A 134 -9.76 -23.63 8.94
C VAL A 134 -10.47 -23.95 10.25
N ILE A 135 -11.59 -24.66 10.16
CA ILE A 135 -12.38 -25.14 11.29
C ILE A 135 -12.50 -26.66 11.16
N ASP A 136 -12.03 -27.38 12.17
CA ASP A 136 -12.23 -28.80 12.35
C ASP A 136 -13.48 -29.03 13.22
N VAL A 137 -14.60 -29.33 12.56
CA VAL A 137 -15.90 -29.51 13.20
C VAL A 137 -15.99 -30.79 14.06
N GLU A 138 -15.07 -31.74 13.88
CA GLU A 138 -15.03 -32.96 14.70
C GLU A 138 -14.45 -32.70 16.09
N ILE A 139 -13.57 -31.70 16.21
CA ILE A 139 -12.83 -31.38 17.44
C ILE A 139 -13.42 -30.14 18.12
N ASP A 140 -13.71 -29.09 17.35
CA ASP A 140 -14.08 -27.78 17.90
C ASP A 140 -15.57 -27.49 17.77
N GLN A 141 -16.30 -27.72 18.87
CA GLN A 141 -17.73 -27.40 18.94
C GLN A 141 -18.00 -25.90 19.17
N LYS A 142 -17.03 -25.16 19.72
CA LYS A 142 -17.12 -23.71 19.98
C LYS A 142 -15.75 -23.05 19.83
N VAL A 143 -15.64 -22.08 18.92
CA VAL A 143 -14.46 -21.21 18.82
C VAL A 143 -14.72 -19.95 19.64
N TYR A 144 -13.95 -19.76 20.73
CA TYR A 144 -14.04 -18.55 21.54
C TYR A 144 -13.21 -17.43 20.89
N LYS A 145 -13.78 -16.23 20.75
CA LYS A 145 -12.98 -15.04 20.44
C LYS A 145 -12.13 -14.73 21.66
N GLU A 146 -10.81 -14.70 21.50
CA GLU A 146 -9.93 -14.23 22.57
C GLU A 146 -10.31 -12.81 22.98
N SER A 147 -10.54 -12.61 24.28
CA SER A 147 -10.71 -11.29 24.86
C SER A 147 -9.33 -10.67 25.04
N VAL A 148 -8.85 -9.95 24.02
CA VAL A 148 -7.53 -9.30 24.12
C VAL A 148 -7.65 -8.02 24.94
N LYS A 149 -6.71 -7.84 25.88
CA LYS A 149 -6.60 -6.61 26.67
C LYS A 149 -6.28 -5.45 25.72
N ILE A 150 -7.24 -4.54 25.55
CA ILE A 150 -7.15 -3.42 24.60
C ILE A 150 -6.06 -2.45 25.06
N LYS A 151 -4.84 -2.61 24.53
CA LYS A 151 -3.82 -1.56 24.50
C LYS A 151 -3.73 -1.11 23.06
N MET A 152 -4.16 0.12 22.78
CA MET A 152 -4.00 0.68 21.44
C MET A 152 -2.55 1.11 21.24
N ASP A 153 -2.05 0.87 20.03
CA ASP A 153 -0.85 1.50 19.49
C ASP A 153 -1.29 2.70 18.65
N ALA A 154 -0.60 3.83 18.79
CA ALA A 154 -0.91 5.02 18.01
C ALA A 154 0.39 5.61 17.46
N GLN A 155 0.37 5.88 16.15
CA GLN A 155 1.51 6.40 15.42
C GLN A 155 1.13 7.72 14.77
N PHE A 156 2.03 8.70 14.88
CA PHE A 156 1.89 10.04 14.37
C PHE A 156 2.99 10.28 13.35
N LEU A 157 2.60 10.39 12.09
CA LEU A 157 3.49 10.33 10.94
C LEU A 157 3.43 11.67 10.20
N PRO A 158 4.40 12.57 10.44
CA PRO A 158 4.48 13.84 9.72
C PRO A 158 4.62 13.61 8.22
N GLU A 159 3.91 14.41 7.42
CA GLU A 159 4.01 14.37 5.96
C GLU A 159 5.44 14.72 5.53
N GLY A 160 6.12 13.78 4.89
CA GLY A 160 7.55 13.91 4.55
C GLY A 160 8.53 13.35 5.58
N GLY A 161 8.04 12.79 6.69
CA GLY A 161 8.84 12.01 7.64
C GLY A 161 9.41 12.79 8.83
N HIS A 162 9.25 14.12 8.87
CA HIS A 162 9.69 14.96 9.99
C HIS A 162 8.73 16.14 10.21
N LEU A 163 8.75 16.72 11.42
CA LEU A 163 8.08 17.98 11.70
C LEU A 163 9.07 19.13 11.49
N LEU A 164 8.63 20.22 10.87
CA LEU A 164 9.43 21.44 10.72
C LEU A 164 8.87 22.57 11.61
N ALA A 165 9.73 23.19 12.41
CA ALA A 165 9.33 24.29 13.28
C ALA A 165 8.87 25.52 12.48
N ASP A 166 7.91 26.25 13.06
CA ASP A 166 7.41 27.56 12.62
C ASP A 166 6.69 27.56 11.25
N VAL A 167 6.32 26.39 10.74
CA VAL A 167 5.44 26.23 9.57
C VAL A 167 4.32 25.22 9.83
N GLN A 168 3.24 25.29 9.06
CA GLN A 168 2.16 24.32 9.17
C GLN A 168 2.61 22.95 8.65
N ASN A 169 2.48 21.93 9.50
CA ASN A 169 2.75 20.52 9.19
C ASN A 169 1.44 19.74 9.14
N THR A 170 1.37 18.74 8.26
CA THR A 170 0.31 17.73 8.24
C THR A 170 0.82 16.45 8.88
N ILE A 171 0.03 15.84 9.77
CA ILE A 171 0.41 14.62 10.49
C ILE A 171 -0.67 13.59 10.24
N GLY A 172 -0.28 12.47 9.64
CA GLY A 172 -1.11 11.28 9.54
C GLY A 172 -1.17 10.56 10.89
N VAL A 173 -2.32 10.00 11.22
CA VAL A 173 -2.55 9.25 12.45
C VAL A 173 -2.96 7.84 12.09
N ILE A 174 -2.31 6.84 12.67
CA ILE A 174 -2.77 5.46 12.68
C ILE A 174 -3.01 5.06 14.14
N VAL A 175 -4.18 4.52 14.44
CA VAL A 175 -4.46 3.87 15.73
C VAL A 175 -4.81 2.42 15.46
N LYS A 176 -4.09 1.49 16.09
CA LYS A 176 -4.28 0.04 15.96
C LYS A 176 -4.57 -0.59 17.31
N ASP A 177 -5.32 -1.68 17.29
CA ASP A 177 -5.50 -2.54 18.45
C ASP A 177 -4.30 -3.47 18.65
N SER A 178 -4.37 -4.28 19.70
CA SER A 178 -3.35 -5.27 20.07
C SER A 178 -3.18 -6.40 19.05
N LEU A 179 -4.11 -6.55 18.10
CA LEU A 179 -4.05 -7.53 17.01
C LEU A 179 -3.51 -6.89 15.71
N GLY A 180 -3.24 -5.59 15.72
CA GLY A 180 -2.72 -4.83 14.58
C GLY A 180 -3.79 -4.29 13.63
N PHE A 181 -5.07 -4.43 13.97
CA PHE A 181 -6.19 -3.89 13.18
C PHE A 181 -6.50 -2.45 13.57
N GLY A 182 -6.98 -1.66 12.62
CA GLY A 182 -7.36 -0.26 12.82
C GLY A 182 -8.45 -0.07 13.87
N ALA A 183 -8.21 0.79 14.86
CA ALA A 183 -9.19 1.15 15.88
C ALA A 183 -10.18 2.21 15.35
N PRO A 184 -11.46 1.87 15.15
CA PRO A 184 -12.38 2.74 14.44
C PRO A 184 -12.79 3.98 15.24
N PHE A 185 -12.87 5.13 14.57
CA PHE A 185 -13.53 6.35 15.05
C PHE A 185 -13.02 6.92 16.39
N VAL A 186 -11.73 6.75 16.68
CA VAL A 186 -11.05 7.30 17.86
C VAL A 186 -10.93 8.81 17.74
N ASN A 187 -11.29 9.53 18.81
CA ASN A 187 -11.08 10.97 18.92
C ASN A 187 -9.76 11.24 19.65
N GLY A 188 -9.00 12.21 19.15
CA GLY A 188 -7.75 12.63 19.74
C GLY A 188 -7.61 14.15 19.83
N GLU A 189 -6.89 14.59 20.84
CA GLU A 189 -6.57 16.00 21.11
C GLU A 189 -5.05 16.17 21.12
N LEU A 190 -4.55 17.21 20.45
CA LEU A 190 -3.16 17.64 20.49
C LEU A 190 -3.01 18.72 21.54
N LEU A 191 -2.09 18.55 22.48
CA LEU A 191 -1.81 19.50 23.55
C LEU A 191 -0.36 19.98 23.50
N ASN A 192 -0.15 21.23 23.92
CA ASN A 192 1.19 21.76 24.20
C ASN A 192 1.64 21.41 25.64
N ALA A 193 2.83 21.89 26.02
CA ALA A 193 3.39 21.71 27.36
C ALA A 193 2.55 22.32 28.50
N ASN A 194 1.67 23.28 28.19
CA ASN A 194 0.78 23.94 29.16
C ASN A 194 -0.60 23.26 29.26
N ASN A 195 -0.81 22.12 28.58
CA ASN A 195 -2.08 21.41 28.48
C ASN A 195 -3.18 22.15 27.72
N GLU A 196 -2.81 23.11 26.88
CA GLU A 196 -3.75 23.79 25.99
C GLU A 196 -3.97 22.95 24.75
N ILE A 197 -5.24 22.80 24.34
CA ILE A 197 -5.61 22.06 23.13
C ILE A 197 -5.28 22.90 21.90
N ILE A 198 -4.33 22.42 21.09
CA ILE A 198 -3.86 23.06 19.86
C ILE A 198 -4.67 22.60 18.64
N SER A 199 -5.06 21.32 18.61
CA SER A 199 -5.79 20.73 17.49
C SER A 199 -6.55 19.48 17.94
N THR A 200 -7.50 19.02 17.13
CA THR A 200 -8.27 17.81 17.39
C THR A 200 -8.39 16.99 16.11
N PHE A 201 -8.51 15.67 16.23
CA PHE A 201 -8.74 14.79 15.09
C PHE A 201 -9.65 13.63 15.44
N LYS A 202 -10.15 12.98 14.37
CA LYS A 202 -10.90 11.74 14.45
C LYS A 202 -10.42 10.77 13.39
N THR A 203 -10.25 9.50 13.77
CA THR A 203 -9.91 8.44 12.81
C THR A 203 -11.15 7.94 12.07
N ASN A 204 -10.95 7.33 10.90
CA ASN A 204 -11.99 6.64 10.14
C ASN A 204 -12.25 5.23 10.72
N GLN A 205 -13.02 4.41 10.01
CA GLN A 205 -13.35 3.05 10.44
C GLN A 205 -12.16 2.07 10.43
N LEU A 206 -11.02 2.45 9.82
CA LEU A 206 -9.78 1.67 9.77
C LEU A 206 -8.70 2.29 10.68
N GLY A 207 -9.10 3.17 11.61
CA GLY A 207 -8.17 3.79 12.55
C GLY A 207 -7.21 4.81 11.95
N ILE A 208 -7.47 5.32 10.74
CA ILE A 208 -6.61 6.29 10.07
C ILE A 208 -7.24 7.69 10.13
N GLY A 209 -6.46 8.70 10.49
CA GLY A 209 -6.87 10.10 10.52
C GLY A 209 -5.73 11.03 10.12
N LYS A 210 -5.97 12.34 10.19
CA LYS A 210 -4.92 13.37 10.12
C LYS A 210 -5.32 14.63 10.86
N PHE A 211 -4.32 15.43 11.24
CA PHE A 211 -4.50 16.82 11.65
C PHE A 211 -3.36 17.66 11.11
N ALA A 212 -3.50 18.98 11.22
CA ALA A 212 -2.43 19.92 10.93
C ALA A 212 -2.22 20.87 12.11
N PHE A 213 -0.98 21.28 12.33
CA PHE A 213 -0.62 22.32 13.30
C PHE A 213 0.76 22.92 12.96
N THR A 214 1.10 24.03 13.62
CA THR A 214 2.40 24.70 13.48
C THR A 214 3.18 24.52 14.78
N PRO A 215 4.19 23.63 14.84
CA PRO A 215 5.01 23.46 16.03
C PRO A 215 5.97 24.63 16.19
N GLU A 216 6.15 25.10 17.42
CA GLU A 216 7.15 26.11 17.76
C GLU A 216 8.53 25.45 17.98
N LYS A 217 9.59 26.21 17.70
CA LYS A 217 10.98 25.77 17.86
C LYS A 217 11.26 25.19 19.25
N SER A 218 11.77 23.96 19.29
CA SER A 218 12.18 23.24 20.51
C SER A 218 11.06 23.03 21.55
N LYS A 219 9.79 23.13 21.17
CA LYS A 219 8.65 22.80 22.03
C LYS A 219 8.22 21.34 21.86
N ALA A 220 7.78 20.74 22.96
CA ALA A 220 7.21 19.41 22.98
C ALA A 220 5.68 19.45 22.89
N TYR A 221 5.12 18.50 22.17
CA TYR A 221 3.68 18.31 22.03
C TYR A 221 3.31 16.86 22.32
N ARG A 222 2.10 16.66 22.83
CA ARG A 222 1.57 15.35 23.15
C ARG A 222 0.14 15.22 22.66
N THR A 223 -0.26 14.01 22.32
CA THR A 223 -1.63 13.69 21.94
C THR A 223 -2.30 12.87 23.03
N ILE A 224 -3.59 13.10 23.23
CA ILE A 224 -4.44 12.35 24.14
C ILE A 224 -5.53 11.68 23.32
N LEU A 225 -5.61 10.35 23.38
CA LEU A 225 -6.67 9.57 22.76
C LEU A 225 -7.72 9.21 23.81
N LYS A 226 -9.00 9.50 23.50
CA LYS A 226 -10.14 9.14 24.35
C LYS A 226 -10.72 7.80 23.90
N ILE A 227 -10.44 6.73 24.65
CA ILE A 227 -10.81 5.35 24.30
C ILE A 227 -11.50 4.69 25.49
N ASN A 228 -12.77 4.27 25.33
CA ASN A 228 -13.55 3.58 26.37
C ASN A 228 -13.50 4.28 27.75
N ASN A 229 -13.65 5.61 27.77
CA ASN A 229 -13.54 6.47 28.96
C ASN A 229 -12.17 6.45 29.67
N LYS A 230 -11.11 6.01 28.98
CA LYS A 230 -9.72 6.13 29.41
C LYS A 230 -8.94 6.99 28.44
N GLU A 231 -7.98 7.73 28.98
CA GLU A 231 -7.06 8.54 28.20
C GLU A 231 -5.74 7.80 28.03
N GLN A 232 -5.24 7.76 26.79
CA GLN A 232 -3.89 7.29 26.48
C GLN A 232 -3.09 8.44 25.87
N GLN A 233 -1.89 8.67 26.40
CA GLN A 233 -1.00 9.73 25.93
C GLN A 233 0.09 9.17 25.00
N PHE A 234 0.39 9.94 23.95
CA PHE A 234 1.52 9.68 23.05
C PHE A 234 2.25 10.99 22.74
N ASP A 235 3.57 10.99 22.88
CA ASP A 235 4.39 12.15 22.59
C ASP A 235 4.69 12.25 21.09
N LEU A 236 4.78 13.48 20.58
CA LEU A 236 5.22 13.75 19.21
C LEU A 236 6.74 13.98 19.17
N PRO A 237 7.41 13.70 18.04
CA PRO A 237 8.80 14.06 17.87
C PRO A 237 8.99 15.58 17.98
N ILE A 238 10.16 16.01 18.43
CA ILE A 238 10.51 17.43 18.45
C ILE A 238 10.66 17.91 17.01
N ALA A 239 10.11 19.07 16.68
CA ALA A 239 10.22 19.65 15.35
C ALA A 239 11.68 20.04 15.02
N GLU A 240 12.12 19.68 13.82
CA GLU A 240 13.39 20.07 13.27
C GLU A 240 13.45 21.59 13.07
N GLN A 241 14.63 22.17 13.33
CA GLN A 241 14.82 23.61 13.21
C GLN A 241 15.05 24.05 11.76
N ARG A 242 15.55 23.14 10.92
CA ARG A 242 15.81 23.38 9.50
C ARG A 242 15.26 22.25 8.66
N GLY A 243 14.69 22.57 7.50
CA GLY A 243 14.15 21.59 6.58
C GLY A 243 13.10 22.16 5.62
N VAL A 244 12.35 21.25 5.02
CA VAL A 244 11.24 21.56 4.13
C VAL A 244 10.07 20.66 4.50
N ALA A 245 8.90 21.23 4.74
CA ALA A 245 7.65 20.50 4.91
C ALA A 245 6.90 20.44 3.58
N MET A 246 6.08 19.40 3.39
CA MET A 246 5.25 19.23 2.21
C MET A 246 3.79 19.00 2.58
N THR A 247 2.88 19.43 1.71
CA THR A 247 1.46 19.10 1.78
C THR A 247 0.93 18.82 0.39
N LEU A 248 0.23 17.71 0.22
CA LEU A 248 -0.46 17.36 -1.02
C LEU A 248 -1.98 17.55 -0.89
N ASN A 249 -2.58 18.26 -1.85
CA ASN A 249 -4.03 18.41 -1.95
C ASN A 249 -4.54 18.01 -3.33
N ASP A 250 -5.56 17.15 -3.37
CA ASP A 250 -6.31 16.80 -4.56
C ASP A 250 -7.38 17.86 -4.87
N LEU A 251 -7.29 18.51 -6.03
CA LEU A 251 -8.23 19.53 -6.50
C LEU A 251 -9.19 19.00 -7.59
N GLY A 252 -9.24 17.68 -7.81
CA GLY A 252 -10.16 17.00 -8.74
C GLY A 252 -9.70 16.95 -10.21
N SER A 253 -8.93 17.93 -10.68
CA SER A 253 -8.32 17.93 -12.03
C SER A 253 -6.80 18.07 -12.02
N LYS A 254 -6.25 18.39 -10.85
CA LYS A 254 -4.82 18.59 -10.60
C LYS A 254 -4.52 18.32 -9.14
N VAL A 255 -3.27 18.03 -8.86
CA VAL A 255 -2.73 17.96 -7.51
C VAL A 255 -1.97 19.24 -7.22
N ALA A 256 -2.19 19.86 -6.05
CA ALA A 256 -1.38 20.94 -5.54
C ALA A 256 -0.40 20.38 -4.49
N LEU A 257 0.89 20.49 -4.77
CA LEU A 257 1.96 20.24 -3.80
C LEU A 257 2.44 21.58 -3.27
N THR A 258 2.25 21.80 -1.98
CA THR A 258 2.76 22.97 -1.26
C THR A 258 4.01 22.56 -0.50
N PHE A 259 5.12 23.26 -0.74
CA PHE A 259 6.36 23.12 0.00
C PHE A 259 6.56 24.34 0.88
N ARG A 260 6.85 24.12 2.15
CA ARG A 260 7.07 25.18 3.15
C ARG A 260 8.44 25.05 3.78
N THR A 261 9.08 26.16 4.02
CA THR A 261 10.33 26.23 4.77
C THR A 261 10.26 27.38 5.77
N ASN A 262 11.01 27.29 6.87
CA ASN A 262 11.04 28.36 7.86
C ASN A 262 12.17 29.36 7.57
N LYS A 263 12.23 30.45 8.34
CA LYS A 263 13.16 31.56 8.08
C LYS A 263 14.61 31.09 8.22
N GLU A 264 14.89 30.28 9.24
CA GLU A 264 16.21 29.74 9.52
C GLU A 264 16.71 28.78 8.44
N SER A 265 15.81 27.99 7.85
CA SER A 265 16.11 27.14 6.70
C SER A 265 16.40 27.97 5.46
N LEU A 266 15.56 28.99 5.19
CA LEU A 266 15.66 29.85 4.01
C LEU A 266 17.03 30.54 3.90
N GLU A 267 17.63 30.94 5.02
CA GLU A 267 18.99 31.49 5.06
C GLU A 267 20.05 30.55 4.47
N SER A 268 19.83 29.23 4.58
CA SER A 268 20.76 28.20 4.09
C SER A 268 20.40 27.61 2.72
N ILE A 269 19.13 27.71 2.29
CA ILE A 269 18.64 27.08 1.05
C ILE A 269 18.23 28.10 -0.02
N SER A 270 18.38 29.41 0.26
CA SER A 270 18.11 30.46 -0.72
C SER A 270 19.09 30.33 -1.89
N GLY A 271 18.54 30.30 -3.12
CA GLY A 271 19.31 30.05 -4.33
C GLY A 271 19.56 28.57 -4.63
N SER A 272 19.26 27.66 -3.69
CA SER A 272 19.39 26.24 -3.93
C SER A 272 18.32 25.70 -4.87
N VAL A 273 18.70 24.79 -5.77
CA VAL A 273 17.77 24.15 -6.71
C VAL A 273 17.44 22.74 -6.26
N TYR A 274 16.22 22.56 -5.77
CA TYR A 274 15.65 21.27 -5.50
C TYR A 274 15.03 20.67 -6.76
N ARG A 275 15.01 19.34 -6.83
CA ARG A 275 14.35 18.61 -7.92
C ARG A 275 13.27 17.71 -7.35
N MET A 276 12.04 17.90 -7.79
CA MET A 276 10.95 16.99 -7.54
C MET A 276 10.85 16.01 -8.70
N ILE A 277 10.89 14.72 -8.37
CA ILE A 277 10.66 13.62 -9.31
C ILE A 277 9.26 13.06 -9.07
N ILE A 278 8.53 12.84 -10.17
CA ILE A 278 7.21 12.22 -10.18
C ILE A 278 7.31 10.94 -11.01
N HIS A 279 6.94 9.79 -10.42
CA HIS A 279 6.93 8.53 -11.17
C HIS A 279 5.81 7.58 -10.75
N ASP A 280 5.46 6.65 -11.64
CA ASP A 280 4.52 5.55 -11.40
C ASP A 280 5.21 4.17 -11.33
N GLY A 281 6.55 4.19 -11.29
CA GLY A 281 7.42 3.02 -11.38
C GLY A 281 7.83 2.64 -12.80
N SER A 282 7.32 3.32 -13.82
CA SER A 282 7.66 3.09 -15.24
C SER A 282 8.00 4.39 -15.98
N LYS A 283 7.24 5.46 -15.75
CA LYS A 283 7.45 6.79 -16.31
C LYS A 283 7.93 7.73 -15.23
N LEU A 284 8.77 8.68 -15.62
CA LEU A 284 9.34 9.68 -14.73
C LEU A 284 9.22 11.08 -15.34
N LYS A 285 8.90 12.06 -14.50
CA LYS A 285 8.91 13.50 -14.82
C LYS A 285 9.69 14.24 -13.74
N THR A 286 10.47 15.24 -14.14
CA THR A 286 11.28 16.06 -13.23
C THR A 286 10.84 17.50 -13.28
N ILE A 287 10.73 18.14 -12.11
CA ILE A 287 10.35 19.54 -11.95
C ILE A 287 11.32 20.19 -10.97
N SER A 288 11.94 21.30 -11.37
CA SER A 288 12.80 22.08 -10.49
C SER A 288 11.99 23.06 -9.63
N LEU A 289 12.47 23.28 -8.40
CA LEU A 289 11.94 24.30 -7.49
C LEU A 289 13.07 24.92 -6.67
N SER A 290 12.93 26.21 -6.36
CA SER A 290 13.89 26.96 -5.58
C SER A 290 13.18 27.95 -4.68
N PHE A 291 13.64 28.08 -3.44
CA PHE A 291 13.10 29.00 -2.44
C PHE A 291 13.79 30.37 -2.61
N ASN A 292 13.40 31.10 -3.65
CA ASN A 292 13.95 32.42 -3.98
C ASN A 292 13.34 33.49 -3.06
N GLU A 293 13.77 33.53 -1.80
CA GLU A 293 13.25 34.40 -0.73
C GLU A 293 11.81 34.13 -0.25
N ALA A 294 11.06 33.26 -0.93
CA ALA A 294 9.75 32.80 -0.50
C ALA A 294 9.87 31.61 0.48
N GLN A 295 9.10 31.63 1.56
CA GLN A 295 8.97 30.52 2.52
C GLN A 295 7.97 29.44 2.06
N GLU A 296 7.19 29.72 1.02
CA GLU A 296 6.19 28.79 0.49
C GLU A 296 6.24 28.76 -1.05
N ILE A 297 6.19 27.55 -1.61
CA ILE A 297 6.10 27.31 -3.05
C ILE A 297 4.95 26.35 -3.31
N VAL A 298 4.11 26.66 -4.28
CA VAL A 298 3.04 25.76 -4.74
C VAL A 298 3.32 25.28 -6.15
N LYS A 299 3.32 23.96 -6.36
CA LYS A 299 3.39 23.33 -7.68
C LYS A 299 2.07 22.64 -7.99
N TYR A 300 1.48 23.01 -9.12
CA TYR A 300 0.27 22.38 -9.64
C TYR A 300 0.65 21.34 -10.69
N ILE A 301 0.26 20.11 -10.47
CA ILE A 301 0.50 18.98 -11.37
C ILE A 301 -0.82 18.57 -11.99
N SER A 302 -0.96 18.74 -13.31
CA SER A 302 -2.17 18.33 -14.02
C SER A 302 -2.38 16.83 -13.87
N TYR A 303 -3.62 16.38 -13.79
CA TYR A 303 -3.92 14.95 -13.86
C TYR A 303 -3.44 14.33 -15.17
N ASP A 304 -3.35 15.09 -16.27
CA ASP A 304 -2.82 14.58 -17.54
C ASP A 304 -1.33 14.23 -17.47
N ASP A 305 -0.61 14.82 -16.51
CA ASP A 305 0.79 14.50 -16.21
C ASP A 305 0.96 13.30 -15.26
N LEU A 306 -0.16 12.74 -14.77
CA LEU A 306 -0.18 11.64 -13.80
C LEU A 306 -0.78 10.37 -14.42
N SER A 307 -0.18 9.24 -14.10
CA SER A 307 -0.67 7.93 -14.50
C SER A 307 -1.86 7.49 -13.64
N THR A 308 -2.73 6.65 -14.18
CA THR A 308 -3.78 5.98 -13.40
C THR A 308 -3.13 5.04 -12.37
N GLY A 309 -3.56 5.11 -11.11
CA GLY A 309 -2.95 4.38 -10.01
C GLY A 309 -2.04 5.24 -9.15
N ILE A 310 -1.04 4.63 -8.52
CA ILE A 310 -0.08 5.31 -7.65
C ILE A 310 0.90 6.16 -8.46
N ASN A 311 1.05 7.41 -8.02
CA ASN A 311 2.10 8.34 -8.43
C ASN A 311 2.89 8.72 -7.17
N ILE A 312 4.21 8.62 -7.25
CA ILE A 312 5.16 8.90 -6.16
C ILE A 312 5.84 10.23 -6.48
N PHE A 313 5.80 11.16 -5.53
CA PHE A 313 6.47 12.46 -5.58
C PHE A 313 7.62 12.43 -4.60
N THR A 314 8.85 12.54 -5.07
CA THR A 314 10.05 12.56 -4.23
C THR A 314 10.80 13.86 -4.45
N LEU A 315 11.07 14.59 -3.37
CA LEU A 315 11.86 15.82 -3.39
C LEU A 315 13.33 15.51 -3.08
N PHE A 316 14.23 15.98 -3.94
CA PHE A 316 15.66 15.87 -3.77
C PHE A 316 16.28 17.23 -3.49
N ASN A 317 17.26 17.25 -2.58
CA ASN A 317 18.11 18.41 -2.35
C ASN A 317 19.19 18.54 -3.45
N GLU A 318 20.08 19.52 -3.31
CA GLU A 318 21.16 19.79 -4.28
C GLU A 318 22.20 18.68 -4.36
N GLU A 319 22.36 17.90 -3.29
CA GLU A 319 23.26 16.74 -3.21
C GLU A 319 22.65 15.48 -3.83
N GLU A 320 21.52 15.62 -4.53
CA GLU A 320 20.74 14.51 -5.09
C GLU A 320 20.24 13.51 -4.04
N LYS A 321 20.08 13.92 -2.76
CA LYS A 321 19.52 13.09 -1.68
C LYS A 321 18.00 13.30 -1.57
N PRO A 322 17.18 12.24 -1.53
CA PRO A 322 15.76 12.37 -1.34
C PRO A 322 15.48 12.78 0.12
N ILE A 323 14.68 13.82 0.31
CA ILE A 323 14.38 14.40 1.62
C ILE A 323 12.91 14.31 2.01
N LEU A 324 12.01 14.21 1.04
CA LEU A 324 10.57 14.08 1.24
C LEU A 324 9.99 13.14 0.19
N GLU A 325 9.00 12.33 0.57
CA GLU A 325 8.25 11.51 -0.36
C GLU A 325 6.75 11.54 -0.05
N ARG A 326 5.92 11.51 -1.10
CA ARG A 326 4.47 11.40 -0.99
C ARG A 326 3.90 10.55 -2.11
N MET A 327 3.02 9.63 -1.75
CA MET A 327 2.24 8.85 -2.71
C MET A 327 0.85 9.45 -2.92
N PHE A 328 0.33 9.36 -4.14
CA PHE A 328 -1.02 9.79 -4.50
C PHE A 328 -1.66 8.76 -5.42
N PHE A 329 -2.94 8.44 -5.22
CA PHE A 329 -3.68 7.54 -6.10
C PHE A 329 -4.63 8.31 -7.02
N LYS A 330 -4.39 8.23 -8.32
CA LYS A 330 -5.29 8.77 -9.35
C LYS A 330 -6.27 7.71 -9.83
N TYR A 331 -7.56 7.95 -9.61
CA TYR A 331 -8.63 7.04 -10.04
C TYR A 331 -9.05 7.20 -11.50
N ASP A 332 -8.79 8.35 -12.13
CA ASP A 332 -9.29 8.60 -13.48
C ASP A 332 -8.69 7.62 -14.50
N ASN A 333 -9.51 7.23 -15.47
CA ASN A 333 -9.23 6.18 -16.46
C ASN A 333 -9.02 4.78 -15.87
N LEU A 334 -9.29 4.56 -14.58
CA LEU A 334 -9.34 3.21 -14.02
C LEU A 334 -10.51 2.45 -14.64
N LYS A 335 -10.20 1.49 -15.51
CA LYS A 335 -11.20 0.66 -16.19
C LYS A 335 -11.77 -0.35 -15.22
N THR A 336 -13.02 -0.15 -14.81
CA THR A 336 -13.80 -1.15 -14.05
C THR A 336 -15.04 -1.51 -14.85
N LEU A 337 -15.28 -2.81 -15.03
CA LEU A 337 -16.51 -3.29 -15.62
C LEU A 337 -17.52 -3.53 -14.49
N SER A 338 -18.76 -3.12 -14.72
CA SER A 338 -19.87 -3.43 -13.82
C SER A 338 -20.75 -4.50 -14.46
N SER A 339 -21.12 -5.49 -13.67
CA SER A 339 -22.21 -6.38 -14.05
C SER A 339 -23.53 -5.62 -14.01
N GLY A 340 -24.42 -5.89 -14.95
CA GLY A 340 -25.82 -5.51 -14.80
C GLY A 340 -26.52 -6.39 -13.76
N SER A 341 -27.84 -6.25 -13.65
CA SER A 341 -28.64 -7.07 -12.74
C SER A 341 -28.53 -8.56 -13.09
N VAL A 342 -28.07 -9.35 -12.14
CA VAL A 342 -28.03 -10.81 -12.26
C VAL A 342 -29.45 -11.34 -12.26
N THR A 343 -29.78 -12.21 -13.22
CA THR A 343 -31.10 -12.86 -13.30
C THR A 343 -30.93 -14.36 -13.17
N THR A 344 -31.86 -15.00 -12.47
CA THR A 344 -31.89 -16.44 -12.27
C THR A 344 -33.20 -17.01 -12.80
N THR A 345 -33.12 -18.04 -13.64
CA THR A 345 -34.29 -18.79 -14.11
C THR A 345 -34.13 -20.25 -13.73
N GLN A 346 -35.12 -20.80 -13.03
CA GLN A 346 -35.18 -22.22 -12.71
C GLN A 346 -36.03 -22.93 -13.76
N GLU A 347 -35.45 -23.95 -14.39
CA GLU A 347 -36.12 -24.81 -15.35
C GLU A 347 -35.98 -26.25 -14.85
N SER A 348 -37.06 -26.80 -14.28
CA SER A 348 -37.05 -28.09 -13.59
C SER A 348 -36.00 -28.15 -12.47
N ASP A 349 -34.99 -29.01 -12.62
CA ASP A 349 -33.87 -29.19 -11.69
C ASP A 349 -32.66 -28.30 -12.01
N SER A 350 -32.70 -27.56 -13.12
CA SER A 350 -31.61 -26.71 -13.58
C SER A 350 -31.82 -25.25 -13.18
N LEU A 351 -30.76 -24.61 -12.69
CA LEU A 351 -30.73 -23.18 -12.39
C LEU A 351 -29.81 -22.47 -13.39
N THR A 352 -30.40 -21.65 -14.26
CA THR A 352 -29.63 -20.78 -15.15
C THR A 352 -29.38 -19.44 -14.48
N VAL A 353 -28.11 -19.06 -14.35
CA VAL A 353 -27.69 -17.75 -13.82
C VAL A 353 -27.11 -16.93 -14.96
N LYS A 354 -27.74 -15.80 -15.27
CA LYS A 354 -27.26 -14.87 -16.31
C LYS A 354 -26.66 -13.64 -15.64
N VAL A 355 -25.36 -13.44 -15.89
CA VAL A 355 -24.59 -12.28 -15.42
C VAL A 355 -24.27 -11.40 -16.63
N PRO A 356 -25.04 -10.34 -16.90
CA PRO A 356 -24.75 -9.43 -17.99
C PRO A 356 -23.50 -8.60 -17.65
N ILE A 357 -22.54 -8.53 -18.57
CA ILE A 357 -21.32 -7.72 -18.42
C ILE A 357 -21.26 -6.74 -19.58
N ASN A 358 -21.39 -5.45 -19.27
CA ASN A 358 -21.37 -4.40 -20.27
C ASN A 358 -19.92 -4.01 -20.61
N GLY A 359 -19.67 -3.62 -21.86
CA GLY A 359 -18.36 -3.09 -22.27
C GLY A 359 -17.30 -4.16 -22.62
N ILE A 360 -17.72 -5.40 -22.85
CA ILE A 360 -16.87 -6.48 -23.37
C ILE A 360 -17.30 -6.82 -24.79
N GLU A 361 -16.34 -6.94 -25.70
CA GLU A 361 -16.55 -7.53 -27.02
C GLU A 361 -16.29 -9.05 -26.95
N GLY A 362 -17.26 -9.87 -27.37
CA GLY A 362 -17.17 -11.33 -27.26
C GLY A 362 -16.07 -11.99 -28.11
N LYS A 363 -15.48 -11.25 -29.04
CA LYS A 363 -14.35 -11.72 -29.87
C LYS A 363 -12.99 -11.64 -29.16
N ASP A 364 -12.90 -10.81 -28.12
CA ASP A 364 -11.67 -10.63 -27.37
C ASP A 364 -11.51 -11.76 -26.34
N PHE A 365 -10.26 -12.03 -25.93
CA PHE A 365 -10.02 -12.98 -24.86
C PHE A 365 -10.57 -12.43 -23.54
N ASN A 366 -11.49 -13.17 -22.95
CA ASN A 366 -12.13 -12.83 -21.68
C ASN A 366 -12.01 -14.01 -20.71
N ASN A 367 -11.60 -13.73 -19.47
CA ASN A 367 -11.51 -14.75 -18.43
C ASN A 367 -12.25 -14.30 -17.17
N PHE A 368 -13.26 -15.07 -16.79
CA PHE A 368 -14.08 -14.82 -15.60
C PHE A 368 -13.78 -15.87 -14.53
N SER A 369 -13.70 -15.43 -13.27
CA SER A 369 -13.63 -16.31 -12.11
C SER A 369 -14.82 -16.00 -11.22
N ILE A 370 -15.60 -17.04 -10.90
CA ILE A 370 -16.90 -16.91 -10.24
C ILE A 370 -16.90 -17.85 -9.03
N SER A 371 -17.36 -17.33 -7.90
CA SER A 371 -17.57 -18.08 -6.66
C SER A 371 -19.05 -17.95 -6.27
N VAL A 372 -19.75 -19.06 -6.13
CA VAL A 372 -21.18 -19.10 -5.75
C VAL A 372 -21.27 -19.57 -4.31
N LEU A 373 -21.83 -18.75 -3.43
CA LEU A 373 -21.92 -19.01 -2.00
C LEU A 373 -23.35 -18.75 -1.49
N PRO A 374 -23.77 -19.40 -0.39
CA PRO A 374 -25.04 -19.08 0.27
C PRO A 374 -25.11 -17.59 0.65
N SER A 375 -26.28 -16.97 0.55
CA SER A 375 -26.47 -15.53 0.79
C SER A 375 -26.08 -15.08 2.20
N GLY A 376 -26.25 -15.95 3.20
CA GLY A 376 -25.84 -15.72 4.58
C GLY A 376 -24.43 -16.18 4.93
N THR A 377 -23.57 -16.43 3.94
CA THR A 377 -22.19 -16.90 4.18
C THR A 377 -21.39 -15.89 5.00
N ILE A 378 -20.70 -16.38 6.03
CA ILE A 378 -19.68 -15.62 6.76
C ILE A 378 -18.26 -16.08 6.36
N SER A 379 -18.16 -16.91 5.31
CA SER A 379 -16.90 -17.50 4.86
C SER A 379 -16.19 -16.67 3.78
N TYR A 380 -16.68 -15.48 3.43
CA TYR A 380 -16.15 -14.64 2.35
C TYR A 380 -15.74 -13.24 2.85
N GLU A 381 -14.71 -13.19 3.68
CA GLU A 381 -14.13 -11.98 4.27
C GLU A 381 -12.80 -11.60 3.59
N HIS A 382 -12.79 -11.52 2.25
CA HIS A 382 -11.60 -11.13 1.50
C HIS A 382 -11.29 -9.63 1.65
N HIS A 383 -10.06 -9.32 2.06
CA HIS A 383 -9.62 -7.95 2.30
C HIS A 383 -8.95 -7.28 1.07
N GLN A 384 -8.71 -8.02 -0.01
CA GLN A 384 -8.07 -7.54 -1.24
C GLN A 384 -8.91 -7.91 -2.47
N ASN A 385 -8.73 -7.17 -3.56
CA ASN A 385 -9.25 -7.52 -4.88
C ASN A 385 -8.17 -7.32 -5.96
N ILE A 386 -8.49 -7.66 -7.21
CA ILE A 386 -7.52 -7.55 -8.30
C ILE A 386 -7.01 -6.12 -8.51
N ILE A 387 -7.86 -5.12 -8.28
CA ILE A 387 -7.51 -3.70 -8.44
C ILE A 387 -6.52 -3.28 -7.34
N SER A 388 -6.85 -3.53 -6.07
CA SER A 388 -5.99 -3.18 -4.94
C SER A 388 -4.64 -3.90 -5.02
N SER A 389 -4.64 -5.15 -5.48
CA SER A 389 -3.43 -5.96 -5.62
C SER A 389 -2.55 -5.49 -6.77
N THR A 390 -3.13 -4.88 -7.81
CA THR A 390 -2.40 -4.45 -9.03
C THR A 390 -1.95 -2.99 -8.99
N PHE A 391 -2.78 -2.11 -8.43
CA PHE A 391 -2.60 -0.66 -8.50
C PHE A 391 -2.17 -0.03 -7.18
N LEU A 392 -2.30 -0.72 -6.03
CA LEU A 392 -1.99 -0.16 -4.71
C LEU A 392 -0.87 -0.93 -4.00
N GLN A 393 -1.10 -2.17 -3.59
CA GLN A 393 -0.18 -2.95 -2.75
C GLN A 393 1.28 -3.03 -3.27
N PRO A 394 1.54 -3.15 -4.59
CA PRO A 394 2.91 -3.27 -5.13
C PRO A 394 3.79 -2.02 -4.96
N TYR A 395 3.22 -0.91 -4.48
CA TYR A 395 3.91 0.37 -4.27
C TYR A 395 4.12 0.68 -2.79
N LEU A 396 3.60 -0.16 -1.89
CA LEU A 396 3.63 0.03 -0.45
C LEU A 396 4.55 -0.99 0.22
N ASN A 397 5.19 -0.59 1.31
CA ASN A 397 6.06 -1.47 2.11
C ASN A 397 5.29 -2.32 3.13
N SER A 398 4.06 -1.93 3.46
CA SER A 398 3.22 -2.59 4.45
C SER A 398 1.92 -3.12 3.83
N PRO A 399 1.35 -4.21 4.37
CA PRO A 399 0.05 -4.70 3.94
C PRO A 399 -1.06 -3.69 4.28
N VAL A 400 -2.04 -3.58 3.40
CA VAL A 400 -3.20 -2.71 3.58
C VAL A 400 -4.37 -3.51 4.16
N GLU A 401 -4.85 -3.08 5.34
CA GLU A 401 -6.08 -3.59 5.92
C GLU A 401 -7.28 -3.24 5.03
N ASN A 402 -8.08 -4.26 4.68
CA ASN A 402 -9.26 -4.12 3.85
C ASN A 402 -9.06 -3.28 2.57
N ALA A 403 -7.94 -3.50 1.87
CA ALA A 403 -7.58 -2.80 0.63
C ALA A 403 -8.70 -2.75 -0.44
N SER A 404 -9.55 -3.77 -0.52
CA SER A 404 -10.68 -3.82 -1.46
C SER A 404 -11.69 -2.69 -1.23
N TYR A 405 -11.81 -2.19 0.01
CA TYR A 405 -12.70 -1.11 0.41
C TYR A 405 -12.54 0.14 -0.47
N TYR A 406 -11.30 0.52 -0.78
CA TYR A 406 -10.98 1.75 -1.52
C TYR A 406 -11.37 1.72 -3.00
N PHE A 407 -11.74 0.54 -3.53
CA PHE A 407 -12.02 0.31 -4.95
C PHE A 407 -13.43 -0.20 -5.25
N GLN A 408 -14.30 -0.27 -4.24
CA GLN A 408 -15.72 -0.56 -4.41
C GLN A 408 -16.53 0.73 -4.31
N ASN A 409 -17.57 0.95 -5.12
CA ASN A 409 -18.48 2.12 -5.00
C ASN A 409 -17.73 3.44 -4.77
N ILE A 410 -16.76 3.73 -5.63
CA ILE A 410 -15.79 4.82 -5.45
C ILE A 410 -16.53 6.16 -5.38
N ASN A 411 -16.29 6.91 -4.30
CA ASN A 411 -16.86 8.23 -4.05
C ASN A 411 -15.83 9.15 -3.39
N ARG A 412 -16.18 10.42 -3.18
CA ARG A 412 -15.28 11.41 -2.57
C ARG A 412 -14.74 10.98 -1.21
N LYS A 413 -15.56 10.32 -0.38
CA LYS A 413 -15.14 9.81 0.94
C LYS A 413 -14.05 8.74 0.80
N LYS A 414 -14.21 7.77 -0.11
CA LYS A 414 -13.21 6.72 -0.34
C LYS A 414 -11.91 7.26 -0.93
N LYS A 415 -11.98 8.24 -1.84
CA LYS A 415 -10.80 8.94 -2.36
C LYS A 415 -10.02 9.62 -1.22
N TYR A 416 -10.72 10.33 -0.34
CA TYR A 416 -10.13 10.94 0.85
C TYR A 416 -9.53 9.91 1.82
N GLU A 417 -10.23 8.81 2.08
CA GLU A 417 -9.71 7.76 2.98
C GLU A 417 -8.51 7.01 2.39
N LEU A 418 -8.42 6.87 1.06
CA LEU A 418 -7.21 6.34 0.41
C LEU A 418 -6.05 7.32 0.51
N ASP A 419 -6.31 8.62 0.35
CA ASP A 419 -5.28 9.66 0.59
C ASP A 419 -4.76 9.61 2.03
N LEU A 420 -5.65 9.44 3.01
CA LEU A 420 -5.26 9.22 4.41
C LEU A 420 -4.37 7.98 4.57
N LEU A 421 -4.75 6.85 3.95
CA LEU A 421 -3.91 5.65 3.99
C LEU A 421 -2.50 5.97 3.47
N LEU A 422 -2.39 6.56 2.28
CA LEU A 422 -1.12 6.83 1.61
C LEU A 422 -0.23 7.82 2.37
N LEU A 423 -0.83 8.82 3.02
CA LEU A 423 -0.13 9.72 3.93
C LEU A 423 0.59 8.95 5.06
N THR A 424 0.02 7.82 5.49
CA THR A 424 0.51 7.02 6.63
C THR A 424 1.38 5.83 6.23
N GLN A 425 1.70 5.66 4.95
CA GLN A 425 2.57 4.55 4.50
C GLN A 425 4.07 4.88 4.58
N GLY A 426 4.43 6.14 4.86
CA GLY A 426 5.81 6.60 4.80
C GLY A 426 6.35 6.56 3.37
N TRP A 427 7.56 6.04 3.20
CA TRP A 427 8.19 5.86 1.90
C TRP A 427 7.54 4.69 1.14
N SER A 428 7.44 4.85 -0.18
CA SER A 428 7.00 3.84 -1.12
C SER A 428 7.97 2.65 -1.13
N SER A 429 7.56 1.57 -1.80
CA SER A 429 8.43 0.40 -1.98
C SER A 429 9.59 0.63 -2.95
N TYR A 430 9.68 1.81 -3.56
CA TYR A 430 10.79 2.16 -4.46
C TYR A 430 12.01 2.58 -3.64
N ASP A 431 13.16 2.00 -3.96
CA ASP A 431 14.44 2.28 -3.30
C ASP A 431 15.32 3.10 -4.25
N TRP A 432 15.74 4.29 -3.82
CA TRP A 432 16.57 5.18 -4.64
C TRP A 432 18.06 4.77 -4.66
N TYR A 433 18.50 3.89 -3.75
CA TYR A 433 19.92 3.51 -3.59
C TYR A 433 20.17 2.01 -3.41
#